data_AF-A0A349IMG3-F1
#
_entry.id   AF-A0A349IMG3-F1
#
_cell.length_a   1.000
_cell.length_b   1.000
_cell.length_c   1.000
_cell.angle_alpha   90.00
_cell.angle_beta   90.00
_cell.angle_gamma   90.00
#
_symmetry.space_group_name_H-M   'P 1'
#
loop_
_entity.id
_entity.type
_entity.pdbx_description
1 polymer ?
#
loop_
_entity_poly.entity_id
_entity_poly.type
_entity_poly.pdbx_seq_one_letter_code
_entity_poly.pdbx_strand_id
1 'polypeptide(L)'
;MNLKTLRELKGVSRKELAEITGISFRSIQDYEQGHKDLSSAKADTIFKMSRALGCTMEDLISQVDLSALKPSELTDLLNDEGERSQVHKAVGPIVFNLNPADEHPYILMHRDRNVASLVMEPVSGALISVSEVYNKELLPLGTKGLDDRLKAWWQRRAVPITQGIMQKILERIEFVTPQAYLLKNLGLSMEDCYWVKPAQSDLTWRDVNLFQNDFDDYVGTLQFAGLDAIIDFRNFDVRFPSASTHGNMPKTWVIQGDGTRSLVKGSKNGNTQQLFNEVVASYIHRKQGKFDFVQYEFSAADYGHGQQLTVSSNAFTGESLEFIPAADIIREYRKPDVSPYDTFVNACAKNGLDKEQVR
;
A
#
# COMPACT_ATOMS: atom_id res chain seq x y z
N MET A 1 21.27 -9.72 14.60
CA MET A 1 19.99 -10.13 15.20
C MET A 1 19.05 -8.95 15.36
N ASN A 2 17.83 -9.06 14.84
CA ASN A 2 16.95 -7.92 14.55
C ASN A 2 16.46 -7.14 15.78
N LEU A 3 16.20 -7.82 16.90
CA LEU A 3 15.77 -7.16 18.14
C LEU A 3 16.76 -6.09 18.62
N LYS A 4 18.06 -6.39 18.62
CA LYS A 4 19.09 -5.45 19.05
C LYS A 4 19.18 -4.25 18.11
N THR A 5 19.23 -4.52 16.80
CA THR A 5 19.33 -3.48 15.76
C THR A 5 18.12 -2.54 15.81
N LEU A 6 16.90 -3.08 15.84
CA LEU A 6 15.66 -2.30 15.89
C LEU A 6 15.54 -1.48 17.17
N ARG A 7 15.98 -2.04 18.30
CA ARG A 7 16.01 -1.32 19.58
C ARG A 7 16.99 -0.14 19.52
N GLU A 8 18.19 -0.34 19.00
CA GLU A 8 19.22 0.69 18.89
C GLU A 8 18.80 1.80 17.89
N LEU A 9 18.16 1.44 16.78
CA LEU A 9 17.59 2.39 15.82
C LEU A 9 16.50 3.29 16.42
N LYS A 10 15.70 2.76 17.35
CA LYS A 10 14.69 3.54 18.08
C LYS A 10 15.28 4.33 19.27
N GLY A 11 16.58 4.23 19.52
CA GLY A 11 17.25 4.89 20.64
C GLY A 11 16.84 4.38 22.01
N VAL A 12 16.24 3.18 22.09
CA VAL A 12 15.71 2.61 23.33
C VAL A 12 16.79 1.76 24.02
N SER A 13 17.02 1.94 25.31
CA SER A 13 17.91 1.05 26.07
C SER A 13 17.25 -0.28 26.40
N ARG A 14 18.02 -1.32 26.71
CA ARG A 14 17.46 -2.62 27.14
C ARG A 14 16.58 -2.50 28.39
N LYS A 15 16.91 -1.55 29.28
CA LYS A 15 16.19 -1.32 30.52
C LYS A 15 14.84 -0.64 30.25
N GLU A 16 14.83 0.35 29.36
CA GLU A 16 13.58 0.99 28.91
C GLU A 16 12.70 0.01 28.15
N LEU A 17 13.25 -0.83 27.28
CA LEU A 17 12.46 -1.85 26.58
C LEU A 17 11.83 -2.85 27.55
N ALA A 18 12.55 -3.23 28.62
CA ALA A 18 12.01 -4.08 29.69
C ALA A 18 10.83 -3.43 30.41
N GLU A 19 10.97 -2.14 30.74
CA GLU A 19 9.92 -1.36 31.41
C GLU A 19 8.69 -1.16 30.53
N ILE A 20 8.87 -0.83 29.24
CA ILE A 20 7.78 -0.61 28.27
C ILE A 20 7.00 -1.91 27.99
N THR A 21 7.70 -3.04 27.88
CA THR A 21 7.10 -4.32 27.48
C THR A 21 6.64 -5.19 28.64
N GLY A 22 7.09 -4.89 29.87
CA GLY A 22 6.90 -5.75 31.04
C GLY A 22 7.69 -7.06 30.99
N ILE A 23 8.67 -7.19 30.08
CA ILE A 23 9.52 -8.36 29.90
C ILE A 23 10.79 -8.17 30.72
N SER A 24 11.24 -9.19 31.46
CA SER A 24 12.44 -9.05 32.29
C SER A 24 13.68 -8.66 31.48
N PHE A 25 14.49 -7.75 32.02
CA PHE A 25 15.77 -7.33 31.43
C PHE A 25 16.66 -8.51 31.03
N ARG A 26 16.71 -9.55 31.88
CA ARG A 26 17.45 -10.80 31.63
C ARG A 26 16.95 -11.49 30.35
N SER A 27 15.63 -11.55 30.13
CA SER A 27 15.08 -12.19 28.94
C SER A 27 15.37 -11.40 27.66
N ILE A 28 15.33 -10.06 27.72
CA ILE A 28 15.73 -9.21 26.58
C ILE A 28 17.21 -9.44 26.22
N GLN A 29 18.10 -9.54 27.22
CA GLN A 29 19.50 -9.88 26.99
C GLN A 29 19.66 -11.26 26.36
N ASP A 30 18.97 -12.28 26.89
CA ASP A 30 19.03 -13.65 26.36
C ASP A 30 18.58 -13.71 24.89
N TYR A 31 17.54 -12.95 24.53
CA TYR A 31 17.09 -12.84 23.14
C TYR A 31 18.12 -12.13 22.26
N GLU A 32 18.65 -10.98 22.66
CA GLU A 32 19.64 -10.25 21.85
C GLU A 32 20.97 -10.99 21.67
N GLN A 33 21.37 -11.80 22.66
CA GLN A 33 22.60 -12.58 22.64
C GLN A 33 22.44 -13.94 21.95
N GLY A 34 21.21 -14.29 21.52
CA GLY A 34 20.92 -15.57 20.87
C GLY A 34 20.92 -16.77 21.83
N HIS A 35 20.94 -16.54 23.14
CA HIS A 35 20.77 -17.61 24.13
C HIS A 35 19.33 -18.14 24.15
N LYS A 36 18.37 -17.33 23.74
CA LYS A 36 16.99 -17.72 23.45
C LYS A 36 16.63 -17.29 22.04
N ASP A 37 15.99 -18.19 21.30
CA ASP A 37 15.43 -17.85 20.00
C ASP A 37 14.14 -17.04 20.19
N LEU A 38 14.13 -15.82 19.68
CA LEU A 38 12.97 -14.93 19.76
C LEU A 38 11.76 -15.48 18.96
N SER A 39 11.99 -16.24 17.90
CA SER A 39 10.92 -16.87 17.12
C SER A 39 10.15 -17.93 17.92
N SER A 40 10.78 -18.50 18.95
CA SER A 40 10.18 -19.47 19.88
C SER A 40 9.47 -18.83 21.07
N ALA A 41 9.51 -17.51 21.21
CA ALA A 41 8.84 -16.80 22.30
C ALA A 41 7.31 -16.84 22.15
N LYS A 42 6.59 -16.63 23.25
CA LYS A 42 5.13 -16.49 23.21
C LYS A 42 4.75 -15.30 22.31
N ALA A 43 3.71 -15.46 21.49
CA ALA A 43 3.24 -14.42 20.59
C ALA A 43 2.96 -13.07 21.30
N ASP A 44 2.46 -13.10 22.54
CA ASP A 44 2.25 -11.91 23.37
C ASP A 44 3.56 -11.15 23.66
N THR A 45 4.66 -11.86 23.89
CA THR A 45 6.00 -11.30 24.10
C THR A 45 6.49 -10.59 22.84
N ILE A 46 6.34 -11.23 21.69
CA ILE A 46 6.77 -10.69 20.38
C ILE A 46 5.93 -9.46 20.02
N PHE A 47 4.62 -9.52 20.23
CA PHE A 47 3.70 -8.40 19.98
C PHE A 47 4.01 -7.18 20.85
N LYS A 48 4.30 -7.39 22.15
CA LYS A 48 4.68 -6.29 23.04
C LYS A 48 5.97 -5.63 22.61
N MET A 49 6.98 -6.43 22.24
CA MET A 49 8.24 -5.90 21.68
C MET A 49 8.01 -5.16 20.36
N SER A 50 7.17 -5.69 19.47
CA SER A 50 6.91 -5.07 18.16
C SER A 50 6.19 -3.74 18.28
N ARG A 51 5.21 -3.65 19.19
CA ARG A 51 4.53 -2.39 19.53
C ARG A 51 5.47 -1.37 20.16
N ALA A 52 6.34 -1.80 21.10
CA ALA A 52 7.29 -0.92 21.76
C ALA A 52 8.35 -0.37 20.80
N LEU A 53 8.75 -1.16 19.80
CA LEU A 53 9.76 -0.79 18.80
C LEU A 53 9.16 -0.21 17.52
N GLY A 54 7.83 -0.11 17.43
CA GLY A 54 7.14 0.43 16.25
C GLY A 54 7.39 -0.38 14.98
N CYS A 55 7.50 -1.70 15.09
CA CYS A 55 7.68 -2.63 13.98
C CYS A 55 6.63 -3.76 14.01
N THR A 56 6.60 -4.59 12.98
CA THR A 56 5.74 -5.78 12.93
C THR A 56 6.35 -6.93 13.73
N MET A 57 5.54 -7.94 14.08
CA MET A 57 6.07 -9.13 14.78
C MET A 57 7.06 -9.89 13.89
N GLU A 58 6.82 -9.86 12.58
CA GLU A 58 7.59 -10.46 11.53
C GLU A 58 8.98 -9.82 11.39
N ASP A 59 9.08 -8.49 11.54
CA ASP A 59 10.38 -7.78 11.53
C ASP A 59 11.31 -8.25 12.65
N LEU A 60 10.72 -8.57 13.82
CA LEU A 60 11.44 -9.05 15.01
C LEU A 60 11.95 -10.48 14.86
N ILE A 61 11.18 -11.36 14.23
CA ILE A 61 11.50 -12.80 14.09
C ILE A 61 12.04 -13.18 12.72
N SER A 62 12.21 -12.20 11.82
CA SER A 62 12.73 -12.43 10.46
C SER A 62 14.11 -13.08 10.48
N GLN A 63 14.32 -14.03 9.56
CA GLN A 63 15.60 -14.69 9.35
C GLN A 63 16.64 -13.80 8.65
N VAL A 64 16.22 -12.62 8.16
CA VAL A 64 17.11 -11.63 7.57
C VAL A 64 17.85 -10.91 8.69
N ASP A 65 19.18 -11.02 8.76
CA ASP A 65 19.99 -10.41 9.80
C ASP A 65 20.27 -8.92 9.52
N LEU A 66 19.49 -8.05 10.16
CA LEU A 66 19.64 -6.59 10.06
C LEU A 66 20.94 -6.07 10.73
N SER A 67 21.68 -6.89 11.46
CA SER A 67 22.96 -6.47 12.09
C SER A 67 24.18 -6.57 11.17
N ALA A 68 24.01 -7.13 9.96
CA ALA A 68 25.08 -7.22 8.96
C ALA A 68 25.33 -5.91 8.20
N LEU A 69 24.50 -4.88 8.40
CA LEU A 69 24.63 -3.56 7.78
C LEU A 69 25.41 -2.63 8.71
N LYS A 70 26.55 -2.08 8.28
CA LYS A 70 27.30 -1.13 9.12
C LYS A 70 26.63 0.24 9.14
N PRO A 71 26.62 0.96 10.28
CA PRO A 71 26.09 2.32 10.35
C PRO A 71 26.77 3.30 9.38
N SER A 72 28.07 3.13 9.12
CA SER A 72 28.82 3.92 8.13
C SER A 72 28.36 3.65 6.70
N GLU A 73 28.05 2.40 6.35
CA GLU A 73 27.51 2.03 5.04
C GLU A 73 26.09 2.62 4.84
N LEU A 74 25.32 2.80 5.91
CA LEU A 74 24.05 3.55 5.89
C LEU A 74 24.22 5.07 5.69
N THR A 75 25.36 5.63 6.10
CA THR A 75 25.63 7.07 6.03
C THR A 75 26.31 7.45 4.72
N ASP A 76 27.14 6.56 4.17
CA ASP A 76 27.75 6.69 2.85
C ASP A 76 26.72 6.52 1.72
N LEU A 77 25.72 5.63 1.91
CA LEU A 77 24.52 5.55 1.03
C LEU A 77 23.69 6.84 0.97
N LEU A 78 23.79 7.70 1.98
CA LEU A 78 23.09 9.00 2.03
C LEU A 78 23.92 10.16 1.47
N ASN A 79 25.25 9.99 1.32
CA ASN A 79 26.18 11.07 1.02
C ASN A 79 27.01 10.88 -0.28
N ASP A 80 26.88 9.76 -0.99
CA ASP A 80 27.63 9.53 -2.24
C ASP A 80 26.95 10.22 -3.45
N GLU A 81 27.30 11.48 -3.68
CA GLU A 81 26.87 12.27 -4.86
C GLU A 81 27.54 11.84 -6.18
N GLY A 82 28.48 10.88 -6.14
CA GLY A 82 29.29 10.48 -7.30
C GLY A 82 28.53 9.67 -8.35
N GLU A 83 27.69 8.72 -7.93
CA GLU A 83 26.88 7.91 -8.85
C GLU A 83 25.56 8.60 -9.26
N ARG A 84 25.08 9.54 -8.45
CA ARG A 84 23.98 10.44 -8.81
C ARG A 84 24.27 11.19 -10.11
N SER A 85 25.52 11.58 -10.39
CA SER A 85 25.87 12.44 -11.54
C SER A 85 25.64 11.81 -12.93
N GLN A 86 25.73 10.48 -13.07
CA GLN A 86 25.45 9.80 -14.36
C GLN A 86 23.97 9.49 -14.55
N VAL A 87 23.23 9.22 -13.46
CA VAL A 87 21.77 9.05 -13.48
C VAL A 87 21.04 10.39 -13.62
N HIS A 88 21.52 11.46 -12.97
CA HIS A 88 20.99 12.84 -13.07
C HIS A 88 21.04 13.39 -14.50
N LYS A 89 22.04 13.00 -15.31
CA LYS A 89 22.12 13.42 -16.73
C LYS A 89 21.11 12.70 -17.63
N ALA A 90 20.66 11.50 -17.24
CA ALA A 90 19.70 10.72 -18.01
C ALA A 90 18.26 10.89 -17.50
N VAL A 91 18.03 11.16 -16.21
CA VAL A 91 16.69 11.20 -15.61
C VAL A 91 16.27 12.61 -15.20
N GLY A 92 17.22 13.55 -15.05
CA GLY A 92 16.94 14.82 -14.37
C GLY A 92 16.56 14.58 -12.90
N PRO A 93 16.88 15.51 -11.98
CA PRO A 93 16.26 15.44 -10.67
C PRO A 93 14.75 15.57 -10.84
N ILE A 94 13.96 14.64 -10.28
CA ILE A 94 12.60 14.99 -9.87
C ILE A 94 12.79 16.00 -8.73
N VAL A 95 12.94 17.27 -9.09
CA VAL A 95 13.10 18.34 -8.11
C VAL A 95 11.77 18.45 -7.37
N PHE A 96 11.70 17.85 -6.19
CA PHE A 96 10.69 18.18 -5.20
C PHE A 96 11.00 19.59 -4.69
N ASN A 97 10.54 20.62 -5.43
CA ASN A 97 10.47 21.99 -4.91
C ASN A 97 9.31 22.04 -3.89
N LEU A 98 9.52 21.41 -2.74
CA LEU A 98 8.57 21.38 -1.64
C LEU A 98 9.26 22.02 -0.45
N ASN A 99 8.84 23.23 -0.13
CA ASN A 99 9.31 23.96 1.02
C ASN A 99 8.73 23.29 2.28
N PRO A 100 9.53 22.77 3.23
CA PRO A 100 9.03 22.02 4.38
C PRO A 100 8.14 22.82 5.35
N ALA A 101 8.12 24.14 5.19
CA ALA A 101 7.40 25.07 6.07
C ALA A 101 5.96 25.36 5.60
N ASP A 102 5.59 24.97 4.40
CA ASP A 102 4.24 25.23 3.87
C ASP A 102 3.35 24.02 4.16
N GLU A 103 2.28 24.21 4.92
CA GLU A 103 1.17 23.25 4.92
C GLU A 103 0.70 23.14 3.47
N HIS A 104 0.74 21.94 2.88
CA HIS A 104 0.27 21.75 1.51
C HIS A 104 -1.20 21.34 1.58
N PRO A 105 -2.15 22.26 1.36
CA PRO A 105 -3.56 21.94 1.44
C PRO A 105 -3.97 21.08 0.25
N TYR A 106 -4.69 20.01 0.55
CA TYR A 106 -5.37 19.18 -0.44
C TYR A 106 -6.86 19.14 -0.13
N ILE A 107 -7.64 18.79 -1.12
CA ILE A 107 -9.06 18.49 -0.97
C ILE A 107 -9.24 17.01 -1.29
N LEU A 108 -9.80 16.24 -0.36
CA LEU A 108 -10.33 14.91 -0.65
C LEU A 108 -11.54 15.09 -1.55
N MET A 109 -11.50 14.45 -2.71
CA MET A 109 -12.52 14.52 -3.73
C MET A 109 -13.16 13.15 -3.92
N HIS A 110 -14.46 13.13 -4.24
CA HIS A 110 -15.17 11.98 -4.80
C HIS A 110 -15.72 12.38 -6.17
N ARG A 111 -15.06 11.93 -7.23
CA ARG A 111 -15.14 12.57 -8.57
C ARG A 111 -14.90 14.09 -8.43
N ASP A 112 -15.80 14.95 -8.90
CA ASP A 112 -15.66 16.41 -8.80
C ASP A 112 -16.27 17.02 -7.52
N ARG A 113 -16.72 16.19 -6.57
CA ARG A 113 -17.34 16.69 -5.34
C ARG A 113 -16.32 16.77 -4.21
N ASN A 114 -16.23 17.95 -3.59
CA ASN A 114 -15.41 18.15 -2.39
C ASN A 114 -15.97 17.34 -1.23
N VAL A 115 -15.11 16.54 -0.59
CA VAL A 115 -15.45 15.70 0.58
C VAL A 115 -14.90 16.33 1.86
N ALA A 116 -13.61 16.62 1.90
CA ALA A 116 -12.92 17.18 3.06
C ALA A 116 -11.66 17.97 2.69
N SER A 117 -11.32 19.00 3.47
CA SER A 117 -10.03 19.69 3.40
C SER A 117 -9.00 18.93 4.22
N LEU A 118 -7.83 18.70 3.64
CA LEU A 118 -6.74 17.90 4.18
C LEU A 118 -5.45 18.72 4.25
N VAL A 119 -4.64 18.47 5.27
CA VAL A 119 -3.24 18.91 5.30
C VAL A 119 -2.35 17.68 5.14
N MET A 120 -1.54 17.67 4.09
CA MET A 120 -0.62 16.58 3.81
C MET A 120 0.81 17.01 4.07
N GLU A 121 1.62 16.11 4.62
CA GLU A 121 3.06 16.31 4.66
C GLU A 121 3.66 15.83 3.33
N PRO A 122 4.32 16.72 2.56
CA PRO A 122 4.68 16.48 1.17
C PRO A 122 5.71 15.36 0.96
N VAL A 123 6.65 15.16 1.89
CA VAL A 123 7.78 14.23 1.71
C VAL A 123 7.38 12.79 1.96
N SER A 124 6.65 12.54 3.04
CA SER A 124 6.15 11.22 3.45
C SER A 124 4.73 10.94 2.95
N GLY A 125 4.05 11.93 2.36
CA GLY A 125 2.65 11.81 1.93
C GLY A 125 1.68 11.51 3.08
N ALA A 126 2.06 11.77 4.34
CA ALA A 126 1.20 11.51 5.48
C ALA A 126 0.05 12.52 5.56
N LEU A 127 -1.16 12.03 5.88
CA LEU A 127 -2.28 12.90 6.24
C LEU A 127 -2.09 13.41 7.68
N ILE A 128 -1.81 14.70 7.83
CA ILE A 128 -1.51 15.35 9.11
C ILE A 128 -2.79 15.73 9.84
N SER A 129 -3.76 16.33 9.16
CA SER A 129 -5.03 16.75 9.76
C SER A 129 -6.16 16.85 8.73
N VAL A 130 -7.39 16.81 9.23
CA VAL A 130 -8.61 17.05 8.46
C VAL A 130 -9.17 18.40 8.92
N SER A 131 -8.95 19.45 8.16
CA SER A 131 -9.31 20.81 8.59
C SER A 131 -10.82 21.05 8.55
N GLU A 132 -11.51 20.47 7.57
CA GLU A 132 -12.95 20.64 7.39
C GLU A 132 -13.54 19.44 6.64
N VAL A 133 -14.78 19.06 6.97
CA VAL A 133 -15.54 18.06 6.20
C VAL A 133 -16.73 18.75 5.53
N TYR A 134 -16.65 18.88 4.20
CA TYR A 134 -17.69 19.49 3.37
C TYR A 134 -18.88 18.56 3.18
N ASN A 135 -18.64 17.27 2.98
CA ASN A 135 -19.70 16.29 2.72
C ASN A 135 -19.46 14.97 3.48
N LYS A 136 -20.21 14.80 4.57
CA LYS A 136 -20.12 13.61 5.44
C LYS A 136 -20.65 12.33 4.81
N GLU A 137 -21.56 12.43 3.84
CA GLU A 137 -22.13 11.28 3.15
C GLU A 137 -21.15 10.68 2.13
N LEU A 138 -20.25 11.51 1.62
CA LEU A 138 -19.20 11.13 0.68
C LEU A 138 -17.87 10.80 1.36
N LEU A 139 -17.80 10.75 2.68
CA LEU A 139 -16.61 10.23 3.34
C LEU A 139 -16.44 8.74 3.01
N PRO A 140 -15.21 8.24 2.79
CA PRO A 140 -14.97 6.81 2.62
C PRO A 140 -15.60 6.03 3.78
N LEU A 141 -16.30 4.93 3.47
CA LEU A 141 -16.98 4.16 4.52
C LEU A 141 -15.99 3.68 5.59
N GLY A 142 -16.41 3.73 6.85
CA GLY A 142 -15.55 3.39 8.00
C GLY A 142 -14.64 4.54 8.45
N THR A 143 -14.73 5.72 7.82
CA THR A 143 -13.97 6.92 8.20
C THR A 143 -14.79 7.97 8.93
N LYS A 144 -16.10 7.82 9.05
CA LYS A 144 -16.93 8.80 9.79
C LYS A 144 -16.54 8.85 11.26
N GLY A 145 -16.45 10.06 11.80
CA GLY A 145 -16.08 10.31 13.20
C GLY A 145 -14.75 11.03 13.28
N LEU A 146 -13.85 10.52 14.13
CA LEU A 146 -12.54 11.12 14.40
C LEU A 146 -11.62 11.08 13.17
N ASP A 147 -10.84 12.15 12.98
CA ASP A 147 -9.83 12.31 11.92
C ASP A 147 -8.91 11.09 11.76
N ASP A 148 -8.57 10.43 12.87
CA ASP A 148 -7.70 9.24 12.89
C ASP A 148 -8.24 8.09 12.03
N ARG A 149 -9.55 8.02 11.81
CA ARG A 149 -10.14 7.00 10.93
C ARG A 149 -9.85 7.29 9.46
N LEU A 150 -9.93 8.56 9.04
CA LEU A 150 -9.57 8.95 7.67
C LEU A 150 -8.06 8.84 7.45
N LYS A 151 -7.24 9.20 8.45
CA LYS A 151 -5.79 8.93 8.45
C LYS A 151 -5.51 7.44 8.29
N ALA A 152 -6.17 6.59 9.05
CA ALA A 152 -6.01 5.14 8.94
C ALA A 152 -6.52 4.57 7.60
N TRP A 153 -7.51 5.19 6.97
CA TRP A 153 -7.92 4.83 5.61
C TRP A 153 -6.85 5.22 4.59
N TRP A 154 -6.34 6.46 4.64
CA TRP A 154 -5.26 6.91 3.76
C TRP A 154 -4.01 6.03 3.88
N GLN A 155 -3.62 5.70 5.11
CA GLN A 155 -2.49 4.82 5.39
C GLN A 155 -2.67 3.42 4.77
N ARG A 156 -3.87 2.84 4.87
CA ARG A 156 -4.18 1.50 4.33
C ARG A 156 -4.41 1.48 2.83
N ARG A 157 -4.79 2.62 2.23
CA ARG A 157 -5.02 2.78 0.79
C ARG A 157 -3.73 2.62 -0.01
N ALA A 158 -2.60 3.00 0.57
CA ALA A 158 -1.31 2.87 -0.10
C ALA A 158 -0.91 1.40 -0.24
N VAL A 159 -0.18 1.11 -1.31
CA VAL A 159 0.40 -0.21 -1.56
C VAL A 159 1.23 -0.69 -0.35
N PRO A 160 1.10 -1.95 0.09
CA PRO A 160 1.95 -2.46 1.16
C PRO A 160 3.43 -2.43 0.74
N ILE A 161 4.30 -1.91 1.61
CA ILE A 161 5.75 -1.90 1.36
C ILE A 161 6.32 -3.32 1.17
N THR A 162 5.64 -4.32 1.74
CA THR A 162 5.94 -5.76 1.65
C THR A 162 5.47 -6.41 0.35
N GLN A 163 4.73 -5.70 -0.50
CA GLN A 163 4.26 -6.22 -1.78
C GLN A 163 5.44 -6.46 -2.72
N GLY A 164 5.64 -7.70 -3.18
CA GLY A 164 6.71 -8.00 -4.13
C GLY A 164 8.09 -7.52 -3.65
N ILE A 165 8.69 -6.63 -4.46
CA ILE A 165 9.95 -5.92 -4.18
C ILE A 165 9.71 -4.40 -4.02
N MET A 166 8.48 -3.98 -3.70
CA MET A 166 8.04 -2.58 -3.67
C MET A 166 8.96 -1.70 -2.82
N GLN A 167 9.40 -2.16 -1.64
CA GLN A 167 10.38 -1.45 -0.83
C GLN A 167 11.61 -0.99 -1.64
N LYS A 168 12.26 -1.92 -2.34
CA LYS A 168 13.47 -1.62 -3.13
C LYS A 168 13.18 -0.71 -4.31
N ILE A 169 11.98 -0.82 -4.88
CA ILE A 169 11.55 0.07 -5.97
C ILE A 169 11.38 1.48 -5.44
N LEU A 170 10.67 1.67 -4.32
CA LEU A 170 10.46 2.98 -3.71
C LEU A 170 11.79 3.63 -3.30
N GLU A 171 12.71 2.86 -2.71
CA GLU A 171 14.08 3.31 -2.40
C GLU A 171 14.81 3.77 -3.67
N ARG A 172 14.76 2.99 -4.75
CA ARG A 172 15.40 3.32 -6.04
C ARG A 172 14.85 4.60 -6.67
N ILE A 173 13.56 4.87 -6.52
CA ILE A 173 12.88 6.03 -7.10
C ILE A 173 12.70 7.17 -6.10
N GLU A 174 13.39 7.06 -4.95
CA GLU A 174 13.47 8.07 -3.88
C GLU A 174 12.12 8.45 -3.24
N PHE A 175 11.12 7.55 -3.22
CA PHE A 175 9.94 7.72 -2.36
C PHE A 175 10.23 7.23 -0.95
N VAL A 176 10.07 8.12 0.03
CA VAL A 176 10.33 7.83 1.45
C VAL A 176 9.31 6.85 2.04
N THR A 177 8.07 6.85 1.54
CA THR A 177 7.00 5.98 2.03
C THR A 177 6.06 5.56 0.88
N PRO A 178 5.27 4.49 1.06
CA PRO A 178 4.17 4.18 0.14
C PRO A 178 3.13 5.29 0.02
N GLN A 179 2.94 6.10 1.05
CA GLN A 179 1.99 7.22 1.03
C GLN A 179 2.52 8.40 0.22
N ALA A 180 3.83 8.64 0.18
CA ALA A 180 4.44 9.61 -0.71
C ALA A 180 4.20 9.22 -2.18
N TYR A 181 4.37 7.93 -2.48
CA TYR A 181 4.05 7.35 -3.77
C TYR A 181 2.54 7.49 -4.11
N LEU A 182 1.66 7.19 -3.17
CA LEU A 182 0.21 7.38 -3.32
C LEU A 182 -0.17 8.86 -3.52
N LEU A 183 0.43 9.78 -2.79
CA LEU A 183 0.16 11.22 -2.90
C LEU A 183 0.62 11.75 -4.27
N LYS A 184 1.76 11.27 -4.77
CA LYS A 184 2.20 11.60 -6.14
C LYS A 184 1.20 11.12 -7.18
N ASN A 185 0.55 9.98 -6.94
CA ASN A 185 -0.57 9.48 -7.74
C ASN A 185 -1.91 10.19 -7.47
N LEU A 186 -1.93 11.31 -6.73
CA LEU A 186 -3.15 12.00 -6.30
C LEU A 186 -4.13 11.08 -5.56
N GLY A 187 -3.66 10.01 -4.91
CA GLY A 187 -4.52 9.03 -4.26
C GLY A 187 -5.45 8.26 -5.19
N LEU A 188 -5.24 8.32 -6.51
CA LEU A 188 -6.08 7.63 -7.50
C LEU A 188 -6.01 6.11 -7.32
N SER A 189 -7.11 5.44 -7.68
CA SER A 189 -7.23 3.98 -7.67
C SER A 189 -8.06 3.52 -8.87
N MET A 190 -7.81 2.30 -9.31
CA MET A 190 -8.69 1.60 -10.25
C MET A 190 -9.91 0.99 -9.55
N GLU A 191 -9.98 1.02 -8.23
CA GLU A 191 -11.04 0.37 -7.44
C GLU A 191 -12.17 1.35 -7.02
N ASP A 192 -11.94 2.66 -7.04
CA ASP A 192 -12.93 3.68 -6.63
C ASP A 192 -12.65 5.05 -7.27
N CYS A 193 -13.48 6.06 -6.98
CA CYS A 193 -13.38 7.42 -7.52
C CYS A 193 -12.89 8.45 -6.49
N TYR A 194 -12.20 8.03 -5.43
CA TYR A 194 -11.57 8.95 -4.49
C TYR A 194 -10.19 9.40 -4.99
N TRP A 195 -9.90 10.68 -4.80
CA TRP A 195 -8.59 11.26 -5.10
C TRP A 195 -8.34 12.50 -4.24
N VAL A 196 -7.09 12.98 -4.18
CA VAL A 196 -6.71 14.20 -3.50
C VAL A 196 -6.26 15.25 -4.50
N LYS A 197 -6.94 16.40 -4.49
CA LYS A 197 -6.64 17.53 -5.37
C LYS A 197 -5.81 18.57 -4.60
N PRO A 198 -4.62 19.00 -5.09
CA PRO A 198 -3.94 20.16 -4.51
C PRO A 198 -4.88 21.36 -4.53
N ALA A 199 -5.05 22.07 -3.41
CA ALA A 199 -6.14 23.04 -3.27
C ALA A 199 -6.10 24.19 -4.29
N GLN A 200 -4.90 24.53 -4.80
CA GLN A 200 -4.70 25.57 -5.82
C GLN A 200 -4.75 25.04 -7.26
N SER A 201 -5.06 23.76 -7.46
CA SER A 201 -5.10 23.12 -8.77
C SER A 201 -6.49 23.21 -9.40
N ASP A 202 -6.50 23.48 -10.71
CA ASP A 202 -7.70 23.47 -11.55
C ASP A 202 -8.06 22.08 -12.10
N LEU A 203 -7.33 21.03 -11.68
CA LEU A 203 -7.61 19.66 -12.12
C LEU A 203 -9.05 19.24 -11.76
N THR A 204 -9.68 18.54 -12.70
CA THR A 204 -10.98 17.92 -12.56
C THR A 204 -10.85 16.39 -12.56
N TRP A 205 -11.91 15.68 -12.16
CA TRP A 205 -11.95 14.22 -12.23
C TRP A 205 -11.69 13.70 -13.66
N ARG A 206 -12.23 14.40 -14.67
CA ARG A 206 -12.01 14.06 -16.09
C ARG A 206 -10.53 14.05 -16.46
N ASP A 207 -9.73 14.95 -15.89
CA ASP A 207 -8.31 15.11 -16.22
C ASP A 207 -7.40 14.06 -15.57
N VAL A 208 -7.88 13.42 -14.50
CA VAL A 208 -7.02 12.59 -13.64
C VAL A 208 -7.45 11.13 -13.54
N ASN A 209 -8.73 10.82 -13.77
CA ASN A 209 -9.24 9.48 -13.50
C ASN A 209 -8.58 8.40 -14.36
N LEU A 210 -8.31 7.25 -13.76
CA LEU A 210 -7.63 6.13 -14.41
C LEU A 210 -8.56 5.32 -15.33
N PHE A 211 -9.88 5.55 -15.27
CA PHE A 211 -10.88 4.83 -16.06
C PHE A 211 -10.94 5.32 -17.52
N GLN A 212 -10.72 6.62 -17.74
CA GLN A 212 -10.79 7.26 -19.06
C GLN A 212 -9.42 7.68 -19.58
N ASN A 213 -8.50 8.03 -18.69
CA ASN A 213 -7.16 8.45 -19.08
C ASN A 213 -6.23 7.25 -19.15
N ASP A 214 -5.34 7.29 -20.14
CA ASP A 214 -4.30 6.28 -20.27
C ASP A 214 -3.23 6.49 -19.21
N PHE A 215 -2.59 5.39 -18.83
CA PHE A 215 -1.54 5.37 -17.84
C PHE A 215 -0.50 4.34 -18.24
N ASP A 216 0.71 4.51 -17.71
CA ASP A 216 1.81 3.58 -17.90
C ASP A 216 2.44 3.31 -16.54
N ASP A 217 2.12 2.15 -15.97
CA ASP A 217 2.44 1.80 -14.59
C ASP A 217 3.87 1.29 -14.46
N TYR A 218 4.84 2.17 -14.72
CA TYR A 218 6.27 1.83 -14.69
C TYR A 218 6.68 1.22 -13.36
N VAL A 219 6.21 1.80 -12.24
CA VAL A 219 6.53 1.32 -10.90
C VAL A 219 5.96 -0.08 -10.65
N GLY A 220 4.72 -0.35 -11.06
CA GLY A 220 4.14 -1.70 -11.01
C GLY A 220 4.93 -2.70 -11.85
N THR A 221 5.34 -2.28 -13.05
CA THR A 221 6.06 -3.13 -14.02
C THR A 221 7.44 -3.54 -13.51
N LEU A 222 8.12 -2.68 -12.75
CA LEU A 222 9.40 -3.02 -12.09
C LEU A 222 9.30 -4.21 -11.13
N GLN A 223 8.11 -4.49 -10.58
CA GLN A 223 7.93 -5.68 -9.76
C GLN A 223 8.17 -6.98 -10.55
N PHE A 224 8.08 -6.93 -11.88
CA PHE A 224 8.25 -8.05 -12.79
C PHE A 224 9.53 -7.94 -13.63
N ALA A 225 9.86 -6.73 -14.08
CA ALA A 225 11.05 -6.43 -14.87
C ALA A 225 12.35 -6.43 -14.05
N GLY A 226 12.26 -6.34 -12.72
CA GLY A 226 13.43 -6.23 -11.86
C GLY A 226 14.03 -4.81 -11.85
N LEU A 227 15.03 -4.62 -10.97
CA LEU A 227 15.62 -3.30 -10.72
C LEU A 227 16.70 -2.91 -11.73
N ASP A 228 17.08 -3.79 -12.65
CA ASP A 228 18.06 -3.47 -13.69
C ASP A 228 17.41 -2.81 -14.92
N ALA A 229 16.07 -2.84 -15.01
CA ALA A 229 15.34 -2.17 -16.07
C ALA A 229 15.56 -0.66 -16.03
N ILE A 230 15.89 -0.09 -17.20
CA ILE A 230 16.01 1.36 -17.39
C ILE A 230 14.60 1.95 -17.39
N ILE A 231 14.37 2.98 -16.57
CA ILE A 231 13.09 3.68 -16.49
C ILE A 231 13.32 5.12 -16.91
N ASP A 232 12.50 5.61 -17.84
CA ASP A 232 12.49 7.01 -18.21
C ASP A 232 11.40 7.75 -17.41
N PHE A 233 11.79 8.38 -16.30
CA PHE A 233 10.90 9.20 -15.48
C PHE A 233 10.68 10.61 -16.04
N ARG A 234 11.25 10.97 -17.20
CA ARG A 234 11.19 12.34 -17.74
C ARG A 234 9.85 12.72 -18.35
N ASN A 235 8.94 11.76 -18.54
CA ASN A 235 7.55 12.06 -18.89
C ASN A 235 6.75 12.36 -17.63
N PHE A 236 6.42 13.63 -17.42
CA PHE A 236 5.77 14.13 -16.21
C PHE A 236 4.27 13.81 -16.09
N ASP A 237 3.68 13.11 -17.07
CA ASP A 237 2.29 12.66 -17.05
C ASP A 237 2.11 11.21 -16.55
N VAL A 238 3.16 10.59 -16.01
CA VAL A 238 3.10 9.22 -15.49
C VAL A 238 2.12 9.15 -14.31
N ARG A 239 1.04 8.40 -14.50
CA ARG A 239 0.12 7.97 -13.45
C ARG A 239 0.60 6.63 -12.88
N PHE A 240 0.40 6.45 -11.59
CA PHE A 240 0.96 5.34 -10.82
C PHE A 240 -0.13 4.49 -10.18
N PRO A 241 -0.96 3.79 -10.98
CA PRO A 241 -2.12 3.07 -10.46
C PRO A 241 -1.73 1.95 -9.47
N SER A 242 -0.50 1.43 -9.53
CA SER A 242 0.00 0.48 -8.52
C SER A 242 0.11 1.05 -7.11
N ALA A 243 0.12 2.38 -6.94
CA ALA A 243 0.25 3.04 -5.64
C ALA A 243 -0.89 2.72 -4.67
N SER A 244 -2.05 2.28 -5.18
CA SER A 244 -3.20 1.89 -4.37
C SER A 244 -3.52 0.40 -4.43
N THR A 245 -2.59 -0.45 -4.88
CA THR A 245 -2.84 -1.89 -4.96
C THR A 245 -2.68 -2.56 -3.60
N HIS A 246 -3.70 -3.32 -3.20
CA HIS A 246 -3.69 -4.01 -1.91
C HIS A 246 -3.06 -5.42 -1.96
N GLY A 247 -2.65 -5.95 -0.80
CA GLY A 247 -2.11 -7.31 -0.64
C GLY A 247 -0.64 -7.48 -1.06
N ASN A 248 -0.02 -8.61 -0.71
CA ASN A 248 1.45 -8.81 -0.78
C ASN A 248 2.00 -9.37 -2.10
N MET A 249 1.16 -9.94 -2.95
CA MET A 249 1.62 -10.45 -4.26
C MET A 249 1.99 -9.29 -5.20
N PRO A 250 3.09 -9.40 -5.98
CA PRO A 250 3.43 -8.46 -7.05
C PRO A 250 2.23 -8.17 -7.96
N LYS A 251 1.96 -6.89 -8.18
CA LYS A 251 0.81 -6.42 -8.97
C LYS A 251 1.21 -5.23 -9.84
N THR A 252 0.61 -5.16 -11.01
CA THR A 252 0.66 -3.98 -11.88
C THR A 252 -0.65 -3.84 -12.62
N TRP A 253 -1.08 -2.61 -12.86
CA TRP A 253 -2.17 -2.35 -13.80
C TRP A 253 -1.60 -2.17 -15.21
N VAL A 254 -2.33 -2.67 -16.20
CA VAL A 254 -1.98 -2.53 -17.62
C VAL A 254 -3.22 -2.12 -18.41
N ILE A 255 -2.99 -1.43 -19.53
CA ILE A 255 -4.00 -1.19 -20.55
C ILE A 255 -3.72 -2.15 -21.71
N GLN A 256 -4.68 -3.03 -22.02
CA GLN A 256 -4.58 -3.96 -23.14
C GLN A 256 -4.73 -3.22 -24.47
N GLY A 257 -4.38 -3.89 -25.58
CA GLY A 257 -4.44 -3.29 -26.91
C GLY A 257 -5.84 -2.84 -27.36
N ASP A 258 -6.91 -3.31 -26.72
CA ASP A 258 -8.30 -2.90 -26.94
C ASP A 258 -8.77 -1.78 -26.00
N GLY A 259 -7.89 -1.26 -25.14
CA GLY A 259 -8.19 -0.24 -24.13
C GLY A 259 -8.70 -0.81 -22.79
N THR A 260 -8.86 -2.13 -22.66
CA THR A 260 -9.30 -2.77 -21.42
C THR A 260 -8.23 -2.61 -20.34
N ARG A 261 -8.63 -2.14 -19.15
CA ARG A 261 -7.74 -2.03 -17.99
C ARG A 261 -7.76 -3.34 -17.19
N SER A 262 -6.58 -3.90 -16.94
CA SER A 262 -6.44 -5.19 -16.27
C SER A 262 -5.37 -5.17 -15.19
N LEU A 263 -5.63 -5.93 -14.13
CA LEU A 263 -4.68 -6.15 -13.06
C LEU A 263 -3.90 -7.43 -13.38
N VAL A 264 -2.58 -7.31 -13.49
CA VAL A 264 -1.68 -8.46 -13.63
C VAL A 264 -1.09 -8.77 -12.26
N LYS A 265 -1.14 -10.05 -11.87
CA LYS A 265 -0.53 -10.60 -10.66
C LYS A 265 0.63 -11.52 -11.04
N GLY A 266 1.77 -11.32 -10.39
CA GLY A 266 2.96 -12.15 -10.53
C GLY A 266 3.26 -12.94 -9.27
N SER A 267 4.14 -13.94 -9.38
CA SER A 267 4.65 -14.67 -8.23
C SER A 267 6.07 -14.23 -7.87
N LYS A 268 6.40 -14.25 -6.58
CA LYS A 268 7.81 -14.27 -6.16
C LYS A 268 8.45 -15.59 -6.62
N ASN A 269 9.75 -15.54 -6.94
CA ASN A 269 10.52 -16.68 -7.44
C ASN A 269 10.21 -17.99 -6.69
N GLY A 270 9.68 -18.98 -7.40
CA GLY A 270 9.39 -20.33 -6.89
C GLY A 270 8.02 -20.52 -6.20
N ASN A 271 7.22 -19.48 -5.99
CA ASN A 271 5.90 -19.59 -5.33
C ASN A 271 4.73 -19.34 -6.31
N THR A 272 4.64 -20.16 -7.35
CA THR A 272 3.59 -20.05 -8.39
C THR A 272 2.22 -20.56 -7.93
N GLN A 273 2.15 -21.30 -6.82
CA GLN A 273 0.90 -21.88 -6.31
C GLN A 273 -0.21 -20.84 -6.14
N GLN A 274 0.14 -19.63 -5.68
CA GLN A 274 -0.83 -18.55 -5.52
C GLN A 274 -1.48 -18.13 -6.86
N LEU A 275 -0.72 -18.15 -7.97
CA LEU A 275 -1.27 -17.88 -9.30
C LEU A 275 -2.25 -18.97 -9.74
N PHE A 276 -1.89 -20.24 -9.53
CA PHE A 276 -2.79 -21.35 -9.82
C PHE A 276 -4.08 -21.29 -8.99
N ASN A 277 -3.98 -20.92 -7.71
CA ASN A 277 -5.13 -20.81 -6.82
C ASN A 277 -6.15 -19.78 -7.34
N GLU A 278 -5.71 -18.65 -7.87
CA GLU A 278 -6.61 -17.62 -8.44
C GLU A 278 -7.42 -18.17 -9.64
N VAL A 279 -6.76 -18.88 -10.56
CA VAL A 279 -7.41 -19.49 -11.74
C VAL A 279 -8.32 -20.65 -11.34
N VAL A 280 -7.88 -21.51 -10.41
CA VAL A 280 -8.68 -22.64 -9.92
C VAL A 280 -9.92 -22.15 -9.18
N ALA A 281 -9.80 -21.13 -8.32
CA ALA A 281 -10.94 -20.52 -7.64
C ALA A 281 -11.94 -19.94 -8.65
N SER A 282 -11.44 -19.19 -9.64
CA SER A 282 -12.28 -18.65 -10.73
C SER A 282 -13.01 -19.77 -11.49
N TYR A 283 -12.31 -20.88 -11.78
CA TYR A 283 -12.91 -22.04 -12.43
C TYR A 283 -14.01 -22.70 -11.57
N ILE A 284 -13.77 -22.86 -10.27
CA ILE A 284 -14.76 -23.42 -9.33
C ILE A 284 -16.02 -22.54 -9.32
N HIS A 285 -15.87 -21.22 -9.17
CA HIS A 285 -17.01 -20.29 -9.18
C HIS A 285 -17.77 -20.34 -10.50
N ARG A 286 -17.07 -20.38 -11.64
CA ARG A 286 -17.67 -20.55 -12.96
C ARG A 286 -18.49 -21.84 -13.06
N LYS A 287 -18.00 -22.95 -12.52
CA LYS A 287 -18.70 -24.25 -12.53
C LYS A 287 -19.91 -24.28 -11.61
N GLN A 288 -19.89 -23.53 -10.52
CA GLN A 288 -21.05 -23.39 -9.64
C GLN A 288 -22.15 -22.53 -10.26
N GLY A 289 -21.79 -21.50 -11.03
CA GLY A 289 -22.77 -20.61 -11.69
C GLY A 289 -23.71 -19.89 -10.71
N LYS A 290 -23.27 -19.69 -9.46
CA LYS A 290 -24.11 -19.21 -8.35
C LYS A 290 -23.84 -17.76 -7.94
N PHE A 291 -22.61 -17.30 -8.06
CA PHE A 291 -22.18 -15.99 -7.58
C PHE A 291 -21.37 -15.29 -8.65
N ASP A 292 -21.42 -13.96 -8.66
CA ASP A 292 -20.47 -13.15 -9.41
C ASP A 292 -19.06 -13.34 -8.82
N PHE A 293 -18.06 -13.34 -9.68
CA PHE A 293 -16.67 -13.54 -9.30
C PHE A 293 -15.75 -12.82 -10.28
N VAL A 294 -14.55 -12.47 -9.82
CA VAL A 294 -13.50 -11.94 -10.70
C VAL A 294 -12.87 -13.11 -11.45
N GLN A 295 -12.92 -13.04 -12.77
CA GLN A 295 -12.31 -14.06 -13.63
C GLN A 295 -10.81 -13.82 -13.76
N TYR A 296 -10.02 -14.76 -13.27
CA TYR A 296 -8.58 -14.82 -13.52
C TYR A 296 -8.24 -15.83 -14.60
N GLU A 297 -7.31 -15.45 -15.46
CA GLU A 297 -6.74 -16.30 -16.51
C GLU A 297 -5.21 -16.26 -16.45
N PHE A 298 -4.58 -17.35 -16.88
CA PHE A 298 -3.13 -17.35 -17.04
C PHE A 298 -2.74 -16.44 -18.20
N SER A 299 -1.66 -15.70 -18.00
CA SER A 299 -1.04 -14.87 -19.01
C SER A 299 0.48 -15.08 -18.99
N ALA A 300 1.11 -14.97 -20.15
CA ALA A 300 2.55 -14.87 -20.26
C ALA A 300 2.90 -13.41 -20.56
N ALA A 301 3.81 -12.84 -19.77
CA ALA A 301 4.32 -11.50 -20.01
C ALA A 301 5.84 -11.53 -19.97
N ASP A 302 6.47 -10.87 -20.94
CA ASP A 302 7.91 -10.68 -20.97
C ASP A 302 8.23 -9.25 -20.54
N TYR A 303 8.93 -9.14 -19.42
CA TYR A 303 9.33 -7.86 -18.83
C TYR A 303 10.84 -7.62 -18.96
N GLY A 304 11.47 -8.17 -20.00
CA GLY A 304 12.89 -7.96 -20.31
C GLY A 304 13.83 -9.04 -19.79
N HIS A 305 13.29 -10.05 -19.11
CA HIS A 305 14.04 -11.21 -18.59
C HIS A 305 13.43 -12.55 -19.06
N GLY A 306 12.68 -12.52 -20.16
CA GLY A 306 11.98 -13.68 -20.70
C GLY A 306 10.57 -13.81 -20.15
N GLN A 307 9.81 -14.73 -20.75
CA GLN A 307 8.41 -14.96 -20.39
C GLN A 307 8.26 -15.44 -18.94
N GLN A 308 7.48 -14.69 -18.16
CA GLN A 308 7.06 -15.05 -16.82
C GLN A 308 5.59 -15.47 -16.82
N LEU A 309 5.29 -16.52 -16.05
CA LEU A 309 3.91 -16.92 -15.79
C LEU A 309 3.26 -15.90 -14.85
N THR A 310 2.13 -15.35 -15.29
CA THR A 310 1.32 -14.40 -14.53
C THR A 310 -0.15 -14.82 -14.59
N VAL A 311 -0.99 -14.16 -13.81
CA VAL A 311 -2.44 -14.20 -14.01
C VAL A 311 -2.97 -12.80 -14.15
N SER A 312 -4.04 -12.63 -14.90
CA SER A 312 -4.66 -11.33 -15.11
C SER A 312 -6.17 -11.40 -14.94
N SER A 313 -6.75 -10.26 -14.56
CA SER A 313 -8.19 -10.05 -14.51
C SER A 313 -8.51 -8.63 -14.96
N ASN A 314 -9.61 -8.47 -15.69
CA ASN A 314 -10.10 -7.14 -16.08
C ASN A 314 -10.65 -6.39 -14.87
N ALA A 315 -10.53 -5.05 -14.89
CA ALA A 315 -11.21 -4.19 -13.91
C ALA A 315 -12.73 -4.41 -14.02
N PHE A 316 -13.37 -4.64 -12.88
CA PHE A 316 -14.83 -4.74 -12.79
C PHE A 316 -15.47 -3.42 -12.31
N THR A 317 -14.65 -2.47 -11.90
CA THR A 317 -14.99 -1.12 -11.46
C THR A 317 -14.91 -0.13 -12.61
N GLY A 318 -15.52 1.04 -12.42
CA GLY A 318 -15.55 2.11 -13.41
C GLY A 318 -16.08 3.40 -12.80
N GLU A 319 -16.28 4.42 -13.63
CA GLU A 319 -16.76 5.71 -13.14
C GLU A 319 -18.10 5.63 -12.40
N SER A 320 -18.97 4.69 -12.76
CA SER A 320 -20.28 4.48 -12.13
C SER A 320 -20.31 3.35 -11.11
N LEU A 321 -19.22 2.61 -10.90
CA LEU A 321 -19.17 1.43 -10.03
C LEU A 321 -17.85 1.36 -9.27
N GLU A 322 -17.93 1.42 -7.94
CA GLU A 322 -16.77 1.38 -7.05
C GLU A 322 -16.78 0.10 -6.21
N PHE A 323 -15.58 -0.36 -5.86
CA PHE A 323 -15.38 -1.44 -4.92
C PHE A 323 -15.21 -0.88 -3.51
N ILE A 324 -16.04 -1.35 -2.58
CA ILE A 324 -15.88 -1.07 -1.15
C ILE A 324 -15.64 -2.39 -0.43
N PRO A 325 -14.49 -2.57 0.24
CA PRO A 325 -14.22 -3.77 1.01
C PRO A 325 -15.26 -3.99 2.11
N ALA A 326 -15.72 -5.23 2.27
CA ALA A 326 -16.62 -5.62 3.37
C ALA A 326 -16.06 -5.21 4.75
N ALA A 327 -14.74 -5.23 4.92
CA ALA A 327 -14.07 -4.80 6.14
C ALA A 327 -14.33 -3.33 6.51
N ASP A 328 -14.46 -2.43 5.52
CA ASP A 328 -14.74 -1.02 5.77
C ASP A 328 -16.23 -0.79 6.08
N ILE A 329 -17.14 -1.57 5.48
CA ILE A 329 -18.56 -1.62 5.87
C ILE A 329 -18.71 -2.10 7.32
N ILE A 330 -18.06 -3.21 7.67
CA ILE A 330 -18.09 -3.75 9.04
C ILE A 330 -17.58 -2.73 10.04
N ARG A 331 -16.53 -1.97 9.69
CA ARG A 331 -15.96 -0.92 10.55
C ARG A 331 -16.92 0.24 10.79
N GLU A 332 -17.63 0.69 9.76
CA GLU A 332 -18.63 1.75 9.85
C GLU A 332 -19.79 1.36 10.77
N TYR A 333 -20.30 0.13 10.62
CA TYR A 333 -21.53 -0.31 11.25
C TYR A 333 -21.33 -1.21 12.49
N ARG A 334 -20.08 -1.36 12.96
CA ARG A 334 -19.73 -2.29 14.04
C ARG A 334 -20.56 -2.03 15.30
N LYS A 335 -21.19 -3.09 15.82
CA LYS A 335 -21.83 -3.13 17.14
C LYS A 335 -21.21 -4.23 18.00
N PRO A 336 -21.06 -4.03 19.32
CA PRO A 336 -20.45 -5.03 20.21
C PRO A 336 -21.15 -6.41 20.16
N ASP A 337 -22.47 -6.42 20.13
CA ASP A 337 -23.29 -7.65 20.27
C ASP A 337 -23.70 -8.27 18.93
N VAL A 338 -23.12 -7.83 17.81
CA VAL A 338 -23.45 -8.34 16.47
C VAL A 338 -22.20 -8.92 15.82
N SER A 339 -22.33 -10.10 15.20
CA SER A 339 -21.22 -10.73 14.49
C SER A 339 -20.74 -9.83 13.32
N PRO A 340 -19.46 -9.89 12.91
CA PRO A 340 -18.99 -9.14 11.73
C PRO A 340 -19.79 -9.47 10.47
N TYR A 341 -20.14 -10.74 10.27
CA TYR A 341 -20.94 -11.20 9.13
C TYR A 341 -22.35 -10.62 9.15
N ASP A 342 -23.07 -10.70 10.29
CA ASP A 342 -24.40 -10.09 10.42
C ASP A 342 -24.33 -8.56 10.31
N THR A 343 -23.24 -7.94 10.77
CA THR A 343 -23.01 -6.51 10.60
C THR A 343 -22.96 -6.15 9.12
N PHE A 344 -22.19 -6.91 8.32
CA PHE A 344 -22.09 -6.74 6.87
C PHE A 344 -23.44 -6.95 6.19
N VAL A 345 -24.10 -8.10 6.42
CA VAL A 345 -25.40 -8.43 5.82
C VAL A 345 -26.45 -7.36 6.14
N ASN A 346 -26.58 -6.96 7.41
CA ASN A 346 -27.56 -5.96 7.81
C ASN A 346 -27.24 -4.57 7.25
N ALA A 347 -25.96 -4.21 7.13
CA ALA A 347 -25.55 -2.95 6.52
C ALA A 347 -25.87 -2.92 5.01
N CYS A 348 -25.55 -4.00 4.28
CA CYS A 348 -25.92 -4.15 2.87
C CYS A 348 -27.43 -4.06 2.65
N ALA A 349 -28.21 -4.79 3.45
CA ALA A 349 -29.67 -4.77 3.39
C ALA A 349 -30.27 -3.38 3.66
N LYS A 350 -29.73 -2.67 4.67
CA LYS A 350 -30.14 -1.30 5.00
C LYS A 350 -29.89 -0.32 3.84
N ASN A 351 -28.88 -0.59 3.01
CA ASN A 351 -28.51 0.26 1.87
C ASN A 351 -29.09 -0.24 0.53
N GLY A 352 -30.11 -1.11 0.57
CA GLY A 352 -30.93 -1.44 -0.60
C GLY A 352 -30.61 -2.76 -1.30
N LEU A 353 -29.67 -3.56 -0.77
CA LEU A 353 -29.44 -4.92 -1.28
C LEU A 353 -30.46 -5.92 -0.69
N ASP A 354 -30.79 -6.96 -1.44
CA ASP A 354 -31.64 -8.03 -0.91
C ASP A 354 -30.88 -8.84 0.15
N LYS A 355 -31.50 -8.99 1.33
CA LYS A 355 -30.83 -9.61 2.48
C LYS A 355 -30.52 -11.09 2.28
N GLU A 356 -31.38 -11.81 1.57
CA GLU A 356 -31.20 -13.24 1.31
C GLU A 356 -30.21 -13.49 0.18
N GLN A 357 -30.04 -12.56 -0.76
CA GLN A 357 -28.96 -12.59 -1.75
C GLN A 357 -27.57 -12.34 -1.14
N VAL A 358 -27.48 -11.47 -0.12
CA VAL A 358 -26.20 -11.16 0.54
C VAL A 358 -25.79 -12.24 1.55
N ARG A 359 -26.76 -13.03 2.05
CA ARG A 359 -26.51 -14.16 2.96
C ARG A 359 -25.94 -15.36 2.22
#